data_AF-A0A560E2U6-F1
#
_entry.id   AF-A0A560E2U6-F1
#
_cell.length_a   1.000
_cell.length_b   1.000
_cell.length_c   1.000
_cell.angle_alpha   90.00
_cell.angle_beta   90.00
_cell.angle_gamma   90.00
#
_symmetry.space_group_name_H-M   'P 1'
#
loop_
_entity.id
_entity.type
_entity.pdbx_description
1 polymer ?
#
loop_
_entity_poly.entity_id
_entity_poly.type
_entity_poly.pdbx_seq_one_letter_code
_entity_poly.pdbx_strand_id
1 'polypeptide(L)'
;MCNLYSITTNQNAISALFRVVNRYVGNLAPMPGVFPDYMAPVVRTGADGRELTTARWGMPSSSKALMDATKKRAEKLQAKGKTVDFKELLRMEPDSGTTNIRNVKSKHWTRWLGPENRCVVPFNSFSEFNKAEGGDIWFALDESRPLACFAGIWTNWTSVRKVRKVRHVTTSMPS
;
A
#
# COMPACT_ATOMS: atom_id res chain seq x y z
N MET A 1 3.10 10.53 9.48
CA MET A 1 3.46 9.42 8.59
C MET A 1 2.49 9.39 7.43
N CYS A 2 3.04 9.58 6.24
CA CYS A 2 2.31 9.86 5.02
C CYS A 2 1.27 8.78 4.69
N ASN A 3 0.03 9.20 4.52
CA ASN A 3 -1.05 8.37 3.97
C ASN A 3 -1.66 9.02 2.72
N LEU A 4 -0.96 9.97 2.10
CA LEU A 4 -1.40 10.66 0.90
C LEU A 4 -0.19 11.14 0.10
N TYR A 5 -0.07 10.73 -1.16
CA TYR A 5 0.97 11.24 -2.05
C TYR A 5 0.45 11.48 -3.46
N SER A 6 1.25 12.11 -4.31
CA SER A 6 0.93 12.34 -5.71
C SER A 6 1.95 11.69 -6.64
N ILE A 7 1.49 11.26 -7.81
CA ILE A 7 2.31 10.84 -8.93
C ILE A 7 1.66 11.37 -10.21
N THR A 8 2.13 12.52 -10.67
CA THR A 8 1.60 13.23 -11.83
C THR A 8 2.48 13.06 -13.08
N THR A 9 3.65 12.46 -12.90
CA THR A 9 4.60 12.17 -13.98
C THR A 9 4.09 11.06 -14.90
N ASN A 10 4.34 11.20 -16.20
CA ASN A 10 3.96 10.20 -17.20
C ASN A 10 4.80 8.90 -17.09
N GLN A 11 4.29 7.84 -17.72
CA GLN A 11 4.93 6.53 -17.75
C GLN A 11 6.32 6.53 -18.40
N ASN A 12 6.56 7.40 -19.39
CA ASN A 12 7.82 7.46 -20.10
C ASN A 12 8.96 7.94 -19.21
N ALA A 13 8.73 8.97 -18.39
CA ALA A 13 9.72 9.47 -17.44
C ALA A 13 10.01 8.45 -16.33
N ILE A 14 8.99 7.72 -15.84
CA ILE A 14 9.18 6.59 -14.91
C ILE A 14 10.04 5.51 -15.58
N SER A 15 9.74 5.17 -16.84
CA SER A 15 10.47 4.13 -17.57
C SER A 15 11.92 4.51 -17.83
N ALA A 16 12.18 5.78 -18.18
CA ALA A 16 13.51 6.32 -18.40
C ALA A 16 14.34 6.30 -17.10
N LEU A 17 13.76 6.75 -15.99
CA LEU A 17 14.45 6.80 -14.70
C LEU A 17 14.81 5.40 -14.18
N PHE A 18 13.87 4.45 -14.26
CA PHE A 18 14.05 3.12 -13.67
C PHE A 18 14.53 2.04 -14.65
N ARG A 19 14.76 2.39 -15.93
CA ARG A 19 15.15 1.46 -17.01
C ARG A 19 14.19 0.26 -17.10
N VAL A 20 12.90 0.56 -17.20
CA VAL A 20 11.83 -0.45 -17.22
C VAL A 20 11.82 -1.17 -18.57
N VAL A 21 11.85 -2.50 -18.52
CA VAL A 21 11.89 -3.39 -19.71
C VAL A 21 10.48 -3.81 -20.12
N ASN A 22 9.58 -4.03 -19.14
CA ASN A 22 8.20 -4.45 -19.39
C ASN A 22 7.18 -3.45 -18.82
N ARG A 23 6.17 -3.10 -19.63
CA ARG A 23 5.15 -2.10 -19.30
C ARG A 23 3.76 -2.73 -19.34
N TYR A 24 3.26 -3.13 -18.18
CA TYR A 24 1.91 -3.72 -18.07
C TYR A 24 0.85 -2.72 -17.61
N VAL A 25 1.27 -1.53 -17.18
CA VAL A 25 0.38 -0.40 -16.95
C VAL A 25 0.11 0.24 -18.31
N GLY A 26 -1.17 0.42 -18.67
CA GLY A 26 -1.57 1.25 -19.82
C GLY A 26 -1.21 2.72 -19.61
N ASN A 27 -1.91 3.65 -20.27
CA ASN A 27 -1.65 5.07 -20.06
C ASN A 27 -1.84 5.45 -18.57
N LEU A 28 -0.75 5.80 -17.89
CA LEU A 28 -0.78 6.19 -16.48
C LEU A 28 -1.32 7.61 -16.39
N ALA A 29 -2.60 7.73 -16.02
CA ALA A 29 -3.22 9.03 -15.74
C ALA A 29 -2.52 9.70 -14.54
N PRO A 30 -2.35 11.03 -14.56
CA PRO A 30 -1.86 11.77 -13.40
C PRO A 30 -2.72 11.50 -12.16
N MET A 31 -2.08 11.17 -11.05
CA MET A 31 -2.72 10.89 -9.77
C MET A 31 -2.32 11.98 -8.76
N PRO A 32 -3.09 13.09 -8.65
CA PRO A 32 -2.78 14.18 -7.71
C PRO A 32 -2.96 13.77 -6.24
N GLY A 33 -3.69 12.68 -5.98
CA GLY A 33 -3.88 12.12 -4.65
C GLY A 33 -4.04 10.60 -4.70
N VAL A 34 -3.10 9.90 -4.10
CA VAL A 34 -3.09 8.46 -3.90
C VAL A 34 -3.30 8.21 -2.41
N PHE A 35 -4.40 7.54 -2.07
CA PHE A 35 -4.81 7.24 -0.69
C PHE A 35 -4.60 5.76 -0.35
N PRO A 36 -4.66 5.36 0.94
CA PRO A 36 -4.62 3.97 1.32
C PRO A 36 -5.70 3.17 0.59
N ASP A 37 -5.41 1.91 0.26
CA ASP A 37 -6.29 1.01 -0.51
C ASP A 37 -6.42 1.35 -2.01
N TYR A 38 -5.82 2.45 -2.51
CA TYR A 38 -5.83 2.79 -3.93
C TYR A 38 -4.80 1.97 -4.71
N MET A 39 -5.04 1.78 -6.01
CA MET A 39 -4.01 1.24 -6.91
C MET A 39 -3.03 2.34 -7.27
N ALA A 40 -1.74 2.03 -7.26
CA ALA A 40 -0.68 2.96 -7.60
C ALA A 40 0.40 2.27 -8.44
N PRO A 41 1.10 3.02 -9.31
CA PRO A 41 2.24 2.48 -10.05
C PRO A 41 3.36 2.05 -9.09
N VAL A 42 3.97 0.90 -9.36
CA VAL A 42 5.19 0.42 -8.71
C VAL A 42 6.11 -0.18 -9.74
N VAL A 43 7.42 0.02 -9.57
CA VAL A 43 8.43 -0.71 -10.35
C VAL A 43 8.99 -1.83 -9.48
N ARG A 44 8.90 -3.06 -9.97
CA ARG A 44 9.37 -4.27 -9.26
C ARG A 44 10.25 -5.12 -10.17
N THR A 45 10.95 -6.07 -9.57
CA THR A 45 11.64 -7.13 -10.32
C THR A 45 10.61 -8.19 -10.74
N GLY A 46 10.45 -8.38 -12.05
CA GLY A 46 9.69 -9.46 -12.69
C GLY A 46 10.62 -10.55 -13.24
N ALA A 47 10.05 -11.54 -13.91
CA ALA A 47 10.80 -12.68 -14.46
C ALA A 47 11.83 -12.24 -15.53
N ASP A 48 11.45 -11.29 -16.39
CA ASP A 48 12.26 -10.83 -17.52
C ASP A 48 12.97 -9.49 -17.25
N GLY A 49 13.08 -9.10 -15.98
CA GLY A 49 13.72 -7.85 -15.55
C GLY A 49 12.75 -6.88 -14.86
N ARG A 50 13.04 -5.58 -14.94
CA ARG A 50 12.23 -4.55 -14.27
C ARG A 50 10.93 -4.32 -15.01
N GLU A 51 9.82 -4.34 -14.27
CA GLU A 51 8.50 -4.06 -14.81
C GLU A 51 7.80 -2.94 -14.04
N LEU A 52 7.03 -2.13 -14.76
CA LEU A 52 6.07 -1.21 -14.19
C LEU A 52 4.70 -1.90 -14.16
N THR A 53 4.13 -2.03 -12.97
CA THR A 53 2.79 -2.58 -12.73
C THR A 53 2.01 -1.68 -11.77
N THR A 54 0.71 -1.93 -11.59
CA THR A 54 -0.05 -1.36 -10.48
C THR A 54 -0.06 -2.30 -9.29
N ALA A 55 -0.02 -1.74 -8.09
CA ALA A 55 -0.20 -2.44 -6.82
C ALA A 55 -1.11 -1.62 -5.91
N ARG A 56 -1.91 -2.31 -5.09
CA ARG A 56 -2.72 -1.67 -4.07
C ARG A 56 -1.82 -1.15 -2.94
N TRP A 57 -2.02 0.07 -2.48
CA TRP A 57 -1.27 0.59 -1.34
C TRP A 57 -1.86 0.08 -0.01
N GLY A 58 -1.21 -0.92 0.59
CA GLY A 58 -1.64 -1.51 1.86
C GLY A 58 -1.25 -2.99 1.98
N MET A 59 -0.04 -3.27 2.45
CA MET A 59 0.46 -4.64 2.69
C MET A 59 -0.42 -5.42 3.67
N PRO A 60 -0.42 -6.77 3.65
CA PRO A 60 -1.30 -7.55 4.51
C PRO A 60 -1.09 -7.22 5.99
N SER A 61 -2.18 -7.04 6.72
CA SER A 61 -2.10 -6.81 8.16
C SER A 61 -1.55 -8.03 8.90
N SER A 62 -0.91 -7.82 10.04
CA SER A 62 -0.44 -8.93 10.86
C SER A 62 -1.60 -9.78 11.40
N SER A 63 -1.37 -11.07 11.63
CA SER A 63 -2.38 -11.95 12.24
C SER A 63 -2.89 -11.40 13.57
N LYS A 64 -2.02 -10.76 14.36
CA LYS A 64 -2.40 -10.11 15.62
C LYS A 64 -3.35 -8.94 15.38
N ALA A 65 -3.04 -8.08 14.40
CA ALA A 65 -3.90 -6.95 14.06
C ALA A 65 -5.29 -7.41 13.59
N LEU A 66 -5.37 -8.48 12.80
CA LEU A 66 -6.65 -9.07 12.39
C LEU A 66 -7.41 -9.66 13.58
N MET A 67 -6.74 -10.41 14.47
CA MET A 67 -7.35 -10.94 15.68
C MET A 67 -7.92 -9.83 16.58
N ASP A 68 -7.17 -8.76 16.79
CA ASP A 68 -7.58 -7.63 17.63
C ASP A 68 -8.76 -6.87 17.00
N ALA A 69 -8.77 -6.70 15.68
CA ALA A 69 -9.89 -6.12 14.94
C ALA A 69 -11.16 -6.98 15.04
N THR A 70 -11.03 -8.30 14.83
CA THR A 70 -12.13 -9.26 14.97
C THR A 70 -12.70 -9.27 16.38
N LYS A 71 -11.86 -9.24 17.43
CA LYS A 71 -12.32 -9.14 18.83
C LYS A 71 -13.18 -7.90 19.06
N LYS A 72 -12.70 -6.72 18.66
CA LYS A 72 -13.45 -5.46 18.76
C LYS A 72 -14.78 -5.52 18.00
N ARG A 73 -14.80 -6.19 16.84
CA ARG A 73 -16.01 -6.38 16.05
C ARG A 73 -16.98 -7.36 16.70
N ALA A 74 -16.48 -8.45 17.27
CA ALA A 74 -17.27 -9.44 17.99
C ALA A 74 -17.95 -8.81 19.21
N GLU A 75 -17.21 -8.06 20.03
CA GLU A 75 -17.73 -7.32 21.19
C GLU A 75 -18.87 -6.39 20.80
N LYS A 76 -18.71 -5.62 19.71
CA LYS A 76 -19.77 -4.73 19.20
C LYS A 76 -21.00 -5.47 18.70
N LEU A 77 -20.85 -6.68 18.17
CA LEU A 77 -21.97 -7.50 17.69
C LEU A 77 -22.69 -8.17 18.87
N GLN A 78 -21.94 -8.67 19.84
CA GLN A 78 -22.47 -9.24 21.08
C GLN A 78 -23.21 -8.19 21.91
N ALA A 79 -22.69 -6.97 22.02
CA ALA A 79 -23.38 -5.85 22.66
C ALA A 79 -24.70 -5.47 21.96
N LYS A 80 -24.87 -5.87 20.69
CA LYS A 80 -26.13 -5.73 19.93
C LYS A 80 -27.01 -6.98 19.98
N GLY A 81 -26.72 -7.93 20.88
CA GLY A 81 -27.47 -9.17 21.05
C GLY A 81 -27.30 -10.18 19.91
N LYS A 82 -26.30 -10.03 19.04
CA LYS A 82 -26.05 -10.96 17.93
C LYS A 82 -25.16 -12.11 18.38
N THR A 83 -25.54 -13.34 18.01
CA THR A 83 -24.66 -14.51 18.13
C THR A 83 -23.47 -14.35 17.17
N VAL A 84 -22.26 -14.58 17.67
CA VAL A 84 -21.02 -14.42 16.91
C VAL A 84 -20.28 -15.75 16.82
N ASP A 85 -20.13 -16.29 15.62
CA ASP A 85 -19.10 -17.28 15.32
C ASP A 85 -17.78 -16.54 15.09
N PHE A 86 -16.89 -16.59 16.08
CA PHE A 86 -15.62 -15.88 16.04
C PHE A 86 -14.69 -16.39 14.91
N LYS A 87 -14.72 -17.69 14.63
CA LYS A 87 -13.85 -18.31 13.62
C LYS A 87 -14.24 -17.82 12.23
N GLU A 88 -15.54 -17.80 11.96
CA GLU A 88 -16.07 -17.28 10.70
C GLU A 88 -15.90 -15.76 10.60
N LEU A 89 -16.10 -15.03 11.71
CA LEU A 89 -15.88 -13.59 11.76
C LEU A 89 -14.41 -13.23 11.45
N LEU A 90 -13.44 -13.97 12.01
CA LEU A 90 -12.01 -13.78 11.73
C LEU A 90 -11.69 -14.08 10.26
N ARG A 91 -12.25 -15.16 9.72
CA ARG A 91 -12.06 -15.55 8.31
C ARG A 91 -12.56 -14.46 7.36
N MET A 92 -13.62 -13.76 7.75
CA MET A 92 -14.28 -12.70 6.99
C MET A 92 -13.90 -11.29 7.46
N GLU A 93 -12.87 -11.15 8.29
CA GLU A 93 -12.46 -9.85 8.80
C GLU A 93 -11.87 -9.01 7.67
N PRO A 94 -12.40 -7.80 7.41
CA PRO A 94 -11.83 -6.91 6.41
C PRO A 94 -10.41 -6.48 6.81
N ASP A 95 -9.45 -6.77 5.94
CA ASP A 95 -8.10 -6.26 6.07
C ASP A 95 -8.03 -4.89 5.38
N SER A 96 -7.73 -3.81 6.09
CA SER A 96 -7.50 -2.47 5.50
C SER A 96 -6.08 -2.30 4.95
N GLY A 97 -5.18 -3.23 5.27
CA GLY A 97 -3.77 -3.21 4.90
C GLY A 97 -2.94 -2.22 5.72
N THR A 98 -1.63 -2.38 5.63
CA THR A 98 -0.61 -1.53 6.26
C THR A 98 0.11 -0.73 5.17
N THR A 99 -0.05 0.59 5.17
CA THR A 99 0.55 1.48 4.15
C THR A 99 2.02 1.81 4.41
N ASN A 100 2.43 1.81 5.68
CA ASN A 100 3.77 2.19 6.11
C ASN A 100 4.36 1.15 7.09
N ILE A 101 5.55 0.62 6.78
CA ILE A 101 6.26 -0.37 7.60
C ILE A 101 7.35 0.34 8.41
N ARG A 102 7.05 0.61 9.69
CA ARG A 102 8.01 1.26 10.61
C ARG A 102 9.05 0.32 11.21
N ASN A 103 8.66 -0.92 11.47
CA ASN A 103 9.51 -1.90 12.14
C ASN A 103 9.71 -3.12 11.24
N VAL A 104 10.68 -3.02 10.34
CA VAL A 104 11.06 -4.12 9.43
C VAL A 104 11.58 -5.36 10.17
N LYS A 105 11.97 -5.25 11.45
CA LYS A 105 12.43 -6.40 12.27
C LYS A 105 11.28 -7.25 12.80
N SER A 106 10.02 -6.82 12.66
CA SER A 106 8.87 -7.63 13.07
C SER A 106 8.82 -8.94 12.28
N LYS A 107 8.61 -10.07 12.98
CA LYS A 107 8.44 -11.41 12.38
C LYS A 107 7.34 -11.48 11.31
N HIS A 108 6.41 -10.53 11.32
CA HIS A 108 5.38 -10.44 10.28
C HIS A 108 6.00 -10.13 8.90
N TRP A 109 6.95 -9.20 8.85
CA TRP A 109 7.51 -8.68 7.59
C TRP A 109 8.69 -9.49 7.07
N THR A 110 9.37 -10.27 7.92
CA THR A 110 10.62 -10.99 7.56
C THR A 110 10.49 -11.84 6.30
N ARG A 111 9.31 -12.40 6.04
CA ARG A 111 9.00 -13.21 4.84
C ARG A 111 9.01 -12.43 3.52
N TRP A 112 9.03 -11.10 3.56
CA TRP A 112 8.99 -10.21 2.38
C TRP A 112 10.13 -9.19 2.36
N LEU A 113 11.22 -9.43 3.10
CA LEU A 113 12.40 -8.55 3.08
C LEU A 113 13.42 -8.93 1.99
N GLY A 114 13.22 -10.07 1.33
CA GLY A 114 14.03 -10.54 0.22
C GLY A 114 13.96 -9.61 -1.00
N PRO A 115 15.00 -9.59 -1.86
CA PRO A 115 15.02 -8.76 -3.08
C PRO A 115 13.81 -8.96 -3.99
N GLU A 116 13.25 -10.16 -4.04
CA GLU A 116 12.08 -10.55 -4.82
C GLU A 116 10.80 -9.78 -4.43
N ASN A 117 10.72 -9.32 -3.18
CA ASN A 117 9.61 -8.53 -2.65
C ASN A 117 9.90 -7.04 -2.63
N ARG A 118 11.03 -6.57 -3.19
CA ARG A 118 11.33 -5.14 -3.26
C ARG A 118 10.67 -4.49 -4.46
N CYS A 119 10.19 -3.28 -4.28
CA CYS A 119 9.74 -2.40 -5.35
C CYS A 119 10.18 -0.96 -5.04
N VAL A 120 10.07 -0.10 -6.04
CA VAL A 120 10.15 1.35 -5.87
C VAL A 120 8.78 1.94 -6.20
N VAL A 121 8.33 2.87 -5.35
CA VAL A 121 7.03 3.53 -5.50
C VAL A 121 7.27 4.96 -5.95
N PRO A 122 7.07 5.28 -7.24
CA PRO A 122 7.30 6.62 -7.76
C PRO A 122 6.32 7.65 -7.17
N PHE A 123 6.82 8.85 -6.88
CA PHE A 123 6.01 9.98 -6.43
C PHE A 123 6.61 11.31 -6.90
N ASN A 124 5.79 12.37 -6.90
CA ASN A 124 6.22 13.76 -7.14
C ASN A 124 6.16 14.62 -5.87
N SER A 125 5.13 14.41 -5.04
CA SER A 125 5.00 15.01 -3.72
C SER A 125 4.30 14.06 -2.76
N PHE A 126 4.46 14.26 -1.46
CA PHE A 126 3.75 13.50 -0.43
C PHE A 126 3.22 14.45 0.64
N SER A 127 2.23 14.00 1.40
CA SER A 127 1.56 14.81 2.40
C SER A 127 1.61 14.21 3.80
N GLU A 128 1.72 15.10 4.78
CA GLU A 128 1.54 14.81 6.19
C GLU A 128 0.42 15.68 6.76
N PHE A 129 -0.45 15.06 7.57
CA PHE A 129 -1.54 15.78 8.21
C PHE A 129 -1.01 16.62 9.38
N ASN A 130 -1.27 17.92 9.34
CA ASN A 130 -1.00 18.85 10.42
C ASN A 130 -2.30 19.52 10.89
N LYS A 131 -2.74 19.17 12.09
CA LYS A 131 -3.97 19.70 12.69
C LYS A 131 -3.89 21.22 12.96
N ALA A 132 -2.71 21.73 13.31
CA ALA A 132 -2.52 23.14 13.62
C ALA A 132 -2.61 24.03 12.37
N GLU A 133 -2.15 23.51 11.24
CA GLU A 133 -2.17 24.21 9.94
C GLU A 133 -3.45 23.94 9.12
N GLY A 134 -4.47 23.33 9.74
CA GLY A 134 -5.78 23.14 9.12
C GLY A 134 -5.87 22.00 8.11
N GLY A 135 -4.87 21.12 7.99
CA GLY A 135 -4.97 19.93 7.15
C GLY A 135 -3.65 19.40 6.61
N ASP A 136 -3.70 18.92 5.37
CA ASP A 136 -2.62 18.24 4.67
C ASP A 136 -1.54 19.23 4.22
N ILE A 137 -0.32 19.09 4.75
CA ILE A 137 0.87 19.81 4.27
C ILE A 137 1.57 18.96 3.23
N TRP A 138 1.95 19.56 2.11
CA TRP A 138 2.61 18.88 0.99
C TRP A 138 4.11 19.16 0.94
N PHE A 139 4.87 18.09 0.73
CA PHE A 139 6.32 18.09 0.61
C PHE A 139 6.72 17.55 -0.76
N ALA A 140 7.77 18.11 -1.34
CA ALA A 140 8.43 17.65 -2.55
C ALA A 140 9.95 17.81 -2.38
N LEU A 141 10.74 17.24 -3.28
CA LEU A 141 12.20 17.43 -3.24
C LEU A 141 12.60 18.89 -3.46
N ASP A 142 11.90 19.58 -4.37
CA ASP A 142 12.00 21.01 -4.64
C ASP A 142 10.70 21.51 -5.32
N GLU A 143 10.65 22.79 -5.68
CA GLU A 143 9.48 23.44 -6.30
C GLU A 143 9.07 22.83 -7.65
N SER A 144 10.01 22.22 -8.39
CA SER A 144 9.73 21.55 -9.67
C SER A 144 9.04 20.19 -9.49
N ARG A 145 9.01 19.67 -8.26
CA ARG A 145 8.42 18.37 -7.88
C ARG A 145 8.93 17.23 -8.76
N PRO A 146 10.25 17.02 -8.84
CA PRO A 146 10.82 16.01 -9.72
C PRO A 146 10.36 14.61 -9.31
N LEU A 147 10.44 13.67 -10.25
CA LEU A 147 10.13 12.28 -9.97
C LEU A 147 11.12 11.71 -8.95
N ALA A 148 10.60 11.26 -7.82
CA ALA A 148 11.31 10.59 -6.75
C ALA A 148 10.69 9.20 -6.49
N CYS A 149 11.23 8.47 -5.52
CA CYS A 149 10.64 7.19 -5.13
C CYS A 149 10.76 6.91 -3.63
N PHE A 150 9.73 6.27 -3.09
CA PHE A 150 9.84 5.56 -1.84
C PHE A 150 10.42 4.16 -2.09
N ALA A 151 11.19 3.67 -1.12
CA ALA A 151 11.42 2.23 -1.01
C ALA A 151 10.07 1.54 -0.78
N GLY A 152 9.89 0.35 -1.33
CA GLY A 152 8.65 -0.40 -1.19
C GLY A 152 8.87 -1.88 -0.99
N ILE A 153 7.97 -2.52 -0.24
CA ILE A 153 7.84 -3.98 -0.16
C ILE A 153 6.52 -4.35 -0.82
N TRP A 154 6.52 -5.37 -1.68
CA TRP A 154 5.34 -5.84 -2.38
C TRP A 154 5.14 -7.35 -2.26
N THR A 155 3.89 -7.80 -2.39
CA THR A 155 3.56 -9.22 -2.45
C THR A 155 2.25 -9.48 -3.19
N ASN A 156 2.04 -10.72 -3.62
CA ASN A 156 0.74 -11.21 -4.06
C ASN A 156 -0.03 -11.73 -2.85
N TRP A 157 -1.23 -11.21 -2.62
CA TRP A 157 -2.02 -11.60 -1.46
C TRP A 157 -3.50 -11.77 -1.80
N THR A 158 -4.17 -12.62 -1.02
CA THR A 158 -5.61 -12.80 -1.10
C THR A 158 -6.22 -12.55 0.28
N SER A 159 -7.01 -11.49 0.41
CA SER A 159 -7.72 -11.15 1.66
C SER A 159 -9.12 -10.60 1.38
N VAL A 160 -9.94 -10.53 2.43
CA VAL A 160 -11.22 -9.83 2.37
C VAL A 160 -10.93 -8.32 2.45
N ARG A 161 -11.29 -7.58 1.40
CA ARG A 161 -11.24 -6.12 1.38
C ARG A 161 -12.68 -5.61 1.44
N LYS A 162 -13.02 -4.88 2.51
CA LYS A 162 -14.37 -4.38 2.85
C LYS A 162 -15.45 -5.47 2.98
N VAL A 163 -15.82 -6.14 1.89
CA VAL A 163 -16.93 -7.12 1.84
C VAL A 163 -16.65 -8.34 0.93
N ARG A 164 -15.55 -8.35 0.15
CA ARG A 164 -15.24 -9.46 -0.78
C ARG A 164 -13.78 -9.88 -0.70
N LYS A 165 -13.54 -11.19 -0.88
CA LYS A 165 -12.21 -11.76 -1.03
C LYS A 165 -11.64 -11.38 -2.40
N VAL A 166 -10.47 -10.77 -2.45
CA VAL A 166 -9.81 -10.33 -3.68
C VAL A 166 -8.35 -10.77 -3.65
N ARG A 167 -7.84 -11.30 -4.77
CA ARG A 167 -6.40 -11.47 -4.99
C ARG A 167 -5.85 -10.19 -5.61
N HIS A 168 -4.79 -9.65 -5.04
CA HIS A 168 -4.20 -8.40 -5.51
C HIS A 168 -2.69 -8.36 -5.26
N VAL A 169 -2.00 -7.62 -6.12
CA VAL A 169 -0.64 -7.13 -5.83
C VAL A 169 -0.80 -6.00 -4.81
N THR A 170 -0.02 -6.01 -3.76
CA THR A 170 -0.02 -4.95 -2.75
C THR A 170 1.38 -4.48 -2.44
N THR A 171 1.51 -3.20 -2.08
CA THR A 171 2.76 -2.54 -1.70
C THR A 171 2.60 -1.70 -0.45
N SER A 172 3.69 -1.49 0.28
CA SER A 172 3.81 -0.48 1.33
C SER A 172 5.21 0.09 1.37
N MET A 173 5.32 1.29 1.93
CA MET A 173 6.58 2.01 2.02
C MET A 173 7.21 1.75 3.40
N PRO A 174 8.48 1.33 3.51
CA PRO A 174 9.19 1.41 4.77
C PRO A 174 9.34 2.89 5.15
N SER A 175 9.07 3.20 6.41
CA SER A 175 9.23 4.55 6.99
C SER A 175 10.19 4.51 8.14
#